data_AF-A0A6L8EMY4-F1
#
_entry.id   AF-A0A6L8EMY4-F1
#
_cell.length_a   1.000
_cell.length_b   1.000
_cell.length_c   1.000
_cell.angle_alpha   90.00
_cell.angle_beta   90.00
_cell.angle_gamma   90.00
#
_symmetry.space_group_name_H-M   'P 1'
#
loop_
_entity.id
_entity.type
_entity.pdbx_description
1 polymer ?
#
loop_
_entity_poly.entity_id
_entity_poly.type
_entity_poly.pdbx_seq_one_letter_code
_entity_poly.pdbx_strand_id
1 'polypeptide(L)'
;EVGGSIIRIRMSDGHWRLVPDDHYNRRIDATTPIPISSAEPVAGTREAIGTLGNCAGGVTPWRTVLTCEENFHFFYGDVRFEDGRRMHDKDTIIGWDRYLDHPPEHYGWVVEIDPFTGAANKLTTLGRFAHEGATVTLARDGRPVVYMGDDKTDEHIYKFVADEPGSLEQGTLYAADTGRGRWLPLSLDRDKRLKDAFRTQTELLIRTREAAKLIGATPQDRPEDIEIDPQSGAVLIALTKHTMRPYGSLLKLVEKNNDPSAEEFTASTFLAGGTENGFACPDNLVFDPRGNLWLCTDIASHDLYGLVYAPFKNNGLFHIPMSGAHAGIPVQVASAPPGAELTGPTFSPDGRTLFLSVQHPGEGSDTTGALSSHWPGGGDALPRPGVIGISGPLLDGLTAA
;
A
#
# COMPACT_ATOMS: atom_id res chain seq x y z
N GLU A 1 9.90 -10.15 -14.62
CA GLU A 1 9.05 -10.92 -13.69
C GLU A 1 8.54 -9.97 -12.61
N VAL A 2 7.27 -10.07 -12.22
CA VAL A 2 6.64 -9.26 -11.16
C VAL A 2 5.87 -10.19 -10.20
N GLY A 3 5.23 -9.66 -9.16
CA GLY A 3 4.56 -10.45 -8.12
C GLY A 3 5.28 -10.43 -6.78
N GLY A 4 5.06 -11.46 -5.98
CA GLY A 4 5.64 -11.66 -4.65
C GLY A 4 6.66 -12.81 -4.58
N SER A 5 7.48 -12.76 -3.53
CA SER A 5 8.38 -13.84 -3.12
C SER A 5 8.10 -14.21 -1.67
N ILE A 6 7.78 -15.47 -1.41
CA ILE A 6 7.74 -16.02 -0.06
C ILE A 6 9.10 -16.66 0.19
N ILE A 7 9.77 -16.24 1.26
CA ILE A 7 11.10 -16.73 1.62
C ILE A 7 11.18 -17.08 3.11
N ARG A 8 11.88 -18.17 3.41
CA ARG A 8 12.28 -18.54 4.76
C ARG A 8 13.58 -17.83 5.12
N ILE A 9 13.56 -17.10 6.22
CA ILE A 9 14.76 -16.57 6.86
C ILE A 9 14.95 -17.20 8.25
N ARG A 10 16.19 -17.25 8.72
CA ARG A 10 16.55 -17.69 10.08
C ARG A 10 17.65 -16.82 10.68
N MET A 11 17.59 -16.61 12.00
CA MET A 11 18.68 -15.99 12.74
C MET A 11 19.83 -16.99 12.91
N SER A 12 21.04 -16.59 12.55
CA SER A 12 22.29 -17.36 12.71
C SER A 12 23.43 -16.40 13.03
N ASP A 13 24.12 -16.63 14.14
CA ASP A 13 25.27 -15.81 14.58
C ASP A 13 24.93 -14.31 14.71
N GLY A 14 23.72 -13.99 15.19
CA GLY A 14 23.25 -12.62 15.33
C GLY A 14 22.80 -11.94 14.03
N HIS A 15 22.76 -12.67 12.91
CA HIS A 15 22.29 -12.16 11.63
C HIS A 15 21.16 -13.00 11.03
N TRP A 16 20.14 -12.35 10.49
CA TRP A 16 19.13 -13.03 9.68
C TRP A 16 19.72 -13.44 8.33
N ARG A 17 19.47 -14.68 7.93
CA ARG A 17 19.94 -15.25 6.66
C ARG A 17 18.80 -15.99 5.98
N LEU A 18 18.75 -15.90 4.65
CA LEU A 18 17.90 -16.74 3.82
C LEU A 18 18.23 -18.22 4.08
N VAL A 19 17.19 -19.06 4.16
CA VAL A 19 17.32 -20.51 4.12
C VAL A 19 17.07 -20.93 2.66
N PRO A 20 18.12 -21.19 1.87
CA PRO A 20 17.94 -21.63 0.50
C PRO A 20 17.20 -22.97 0.48
N ASP A 21 16.42 -23.19 -0.57
CA ASP A 21 15.70 -24.46 -0.85
C ASP A 21 14.70 -24.92 0.24
N ASP A 22 14.28 -24.03 1.15
CA ASP A 22 13.19 -24.31 2.09
C ASP A 22 11.87 -24.55 1.33
N HIS A 23 11.07 -25.54 1.75
CA HIS A 23 9.86 -25.94 1.01
C HIS A 23 8.74 -24.88 1.03
N TYR A 24 8.84 -23.86 1.89
CA TYR A 24 7.95 -22.70 1.83
C TYR A 24 8.37 -21.69 0.77
N ASN A 25 9.65 -21.67 0.35
CA ASN A 25 10.15 -20.71 -0.63
C ASN A 25 9.42 -20.87 -1.96
N ARG A 26 8.81 -19.79 -2.46
CA ARG A 26 8.09 -19.80 -3.75
C ARG A 26 7.88 -18.39 -4.30
N ARG A 27 7.56 -18.36 -5.59
CA ARG A 27 7.07 -17.17 -6.28
C ARG A 27 5.56 -17.28 -6.44
N ILE A 28 4.86 -16.17 -6.19
CA ILE A 28 3.48 -15.95 -6.61
C ILE A 28 3.56 -14.76 -7.57
N ASP A 29 3.49 -15.01 -8.86
CA ASP A 29 3.89 -14.05 -9.89
C ASP A 29 2.81 -13.84 -10.96
N ALA A 30 3.13 -13.04 -11.97
CA ALA A 30 2.25 -12.74 -13.10
C ALA A 30 1.81 -13.95 -13.94
N THR A 31 2.31 -15.16 -13.65
CA THR A 31 1.93 -16.40 -14.35
C THR A 31 1.11 -17.35 -13.48
N THR A 32 0.96 -17.06 -12.19
CA THR A 32 0.24 -17.92 -11.24
C THR A 32 -1.27 -17.83 -11.50
N PRO A 33 -2.00 -18.94 -11.70
CA PRO A 33 -3.46 -18.90 -11.76
C PRO A 33 -4.05 -18.55 -10.38
N ILE A 34 -4.88 -17.51 -10.30
CA ILE A 34 -5.45 -17.00 -9.05
C ILE A 34 -6.97 -16.89 -9.18
N PRO A 35 -7.75 -17.60 -8.34
CA PRO A 35 -9.20 -17.41 -8.23
C PRO A 35 -9.59 -15.97 -7.92
N ILE A 36 -10.77 -15.57 -8.42
CA ILE A 36 -11.40 -14.28 -8.13
C ILE A 36 -12.60 -14.52 -7.22
N SER A 37 -12.50 -14.07 -5.97
CA SER A 37 -13.60 -14.12 -4.99
C SER A 37 -14.58 -12.99 -5.27
N SER A 38 -15.61 -13.32 -6.06
CA SER A 38 -16.66 -12.39 -6.50
C SER A 38 -18.04 -13.05 -6.54
N ALA A 39 -19.10 -12.27 -6.36
CA ALA A 39 -20.47 -12.78 -6.49
C ALA A 39 -20.79 -13.17 -7.94
N GLU A 40 -20.27 -12.43 -8.92
CA GLU A 40 -20.46 -12.66 -10.36
C GLU A 40 -19.11 -12.76 -11.08
N PRO A 41 -19.01 -13.43 -12.24
CA PRO A 41 -17.76 -13.48 -13.01
C PRO A 41 -17.24 -12.09 -13.38
N VAL A 42 -15.95 -11.84 -13.16
CA VAL A 42 -15.25 -10.62 -13.58
C VAL A 42 -14.75 -10.83 -15.00
N ALA A 43 -15.15 -9.93 -15.91
CA ALA A 43 -14.90 -10.06 -17.35
C ALA A 43 -15.24 -11.46 -17.91
N GLY A 44 -16.29 -12.09 -17.37
CA GLY A 44 -16.79 -13.41 -17.82
C GLY A 44 -16.11 -14.62 -17.18
N THR A 45 -15.15 -14.43 -16.26
CA THR A 45 -14.42 -15.54 -15.61
C THR A 45 -14.37 -15.39 -14.08
N ARG A 46 -13.91 -16.44 -13.38
CA ARG A 46 -13.67 -16.45 -11.92
C ARG A 46 -12.21 -16.73 -11.57
N GLU A 47 -11.32 -16.54 -12.54
CA GLU A 47 -9.89 -16.81 -12.41
C GLU A 47 -9.12 -15.80 -13.25
N ALA A 48 -8.07 -15.24 -12.68
CA ALA A 48 -7.11 -14.38 -13.35
C ALA A 48 -5.76 -15.09 -13.44
N ILE A 49 -4.97 -14.75 -14.46
CA ILE A 49 -3.58 -15.16 -14.54
C ILE A 49 -2.72 -14.05 -13.92
N GLY A 50 -2.18 -14.37 -12.75
CA GLY A 50 -1.16 -13.63 -12.07
C GLY A 50 -1.63 -12.51 -11.16
N THR A 51 -0.65 -11.96 -10.46
CA THR A 51 -0.71 -10.67 -9.78
C THR A 51 0.47 -9.82 -10.21
N LEU A 52 0.24 -8.51 -10.35
CA LEU A 52 1.19 -7.57 -10.94
C LEU A 52 1.02 -6.16 -10.37
N GLY A 53 2.04 -5.32 -10.53
CA GLY A 53 2.05 -3.99 -9.91
C GLY A 53 1.87 -4.06 -8.40
N ASN A 54 2.41 -5.11 -7.77
CA ASN A 54 2.30 -5.34 -6.34
C ASN A 54 3.10 -4.26 -5.60
N CYS A 55 2.41 -3.43 -4.82
CA CYS A 55 3.03 -2.42 -3.97
C CYS A 55 3.21 -2.96 -2.54
N ALA A 56 2.64 -2.29 -1.53
CA ALA A 56 2.62 -2.75 -0.15
C ALA A 56 1.53 -3.81 0.08
N GLY A 57 0.96 -3.84 1.28
CA GLY A 57 0.06 -4.90 1.68
C GLY A 57 -0.38 -4.85 3.13
N GLY A 58 -0.60 -6.02 3.71
CA GLY A 58 -0.97 -6.18 5.11
C GLY A 58 -0.89 -7.63 5.55
N VAL A 59 -1.12 -7.86 6.84
CA VAL A 59 -1.17 -9.21 7.42
C VAL A 59 -2.50 -9.37 8.14
N THR A 60 -3.20 -10.46 7.84
CA THR A 60 -4.48 -10.74 8.50
C THR A 60 -4.26 -11.34 9.89
N PRO A 61 -5.25 -11.23 10.80
CA PRO A 61 -5.21 -11.91 12.10
C PRO A 61 -5.06 -13.44 12.03
N TRP A 62 -5.43 -14.06 10.91
CA TRP A 62 -5.26 -15.49 10.64
C TRP A 62 -3.99 -15.82 9.85
N ARG A 63 -3.04 -14.86 9.76
CA ARG A 63 -1.66 -15.05 9.29
C ARG A 63 -1.53 -15.34 7.78
N THR A 64 -2.49 -14.89 7.00
CA THR A 64 -2.31 -14.71 5.55
C THR A 64 -1.72 -13.33 5.27
N VAL A 65 -1.12 -13.17 4.09
CA VAL A 65 -0.56 -11.91 3.60
C VAL A 65 -1.53 -11.32 2.59
N LEU A 66 -1.81 -10.02 2.70
CA LEU A 66 -2.48 -9.25 1.66
C LEU A 66 -1.40 -8.55 0.83
N THR A 67 -1.44 -8.70 -0.49
CA THR A 67 -0.62 -7.89 -1.41
C THR A 67 -1.54 -7.07 -2.30
N CYS A 68 -1.15 -5.83 -2.58
CA CYS A 68 -2.00 -4.85 -3.22
C CYS A 68 -1.55 -4.54 -4.64
N GLU A 69 -2.45 -4.66 -5.62
CA GLU A 69 -2.18 -4.28 -7.01
C GLU A 69 -2.47 -2.79 -7.22
N GLU A 70 -1.44 -2.02 -7.55
CA GLU A 70 -1.44 -0.56 -7.47
C GLU A 70 -1.40 0.03 -8.89
N ASN A 71 -0.22 0.16 -9.47
CA ASN A 71 -0.02 0.59 -10.86
C ASN A 71 -0.28 -0.53 -11.91
N PHE A 72 -1.34 -1.33 -11.71
CA PHE A 72 -1.70 -2.46 -12.58
C PHE A 72 -1.99 -2.07 -14.04
N HIS A 73 -2.44 -0.83 -14.25
CA HIS A 73 -2.82 -0.32 -15.55
C HIS A 73 -1.62 -0.16 -16.51
N PHE A 74 -0.39 -0.10 -16.00
CA PHE A 74 0.81 -0.05 -16.83
C PHE A 74 1.02 -1.31 -17.69
N PHE A 75 0.37 -2.43 -17.34
CA PHE A 75 0.57 -3.73 -17.97
C PHE A 75 -0.45 -4.00 -19.09
N TYR A 76 -1.74 -4.08 -18.72
CA TYR A 76 -2.84 -4.40 -19.62
C TYR A 76 -3.73 -3.20 -19.97
N GLY A 77 -3.47 -2.03 -19.40
CA GLY A 77 -4.32 -0.85 -19.49
C GLY A 77 -5.40 -0.86 -18.41
N ASP A 78 -6.42 -0.04 -18.59
CA ASP A 78 -7.60 0.00 -17.71
C ASP A 78 -8.90 0.04 -18.53
N VAL A 79 -10.04 0.01 -17.87
CA VAL A 79 -11.35 0.15 -18.51
C VAL A 79 -12.09 1.37 -18.03
N ARG A 80 -12.76 2.03 -18.96
CA ARG A 80 -13.69 3.14 -18.70
C ARG A 80 -15.06 2.75 -19.22
N PHE A 81 -16.09 3.28 -18.57
CA PHE A 81 -17.48 3.05 -18.99
C PHE A 81 -18.10 4.39 -19.40
N GLU A 82 -18.42 4.52 -20.68
CA GLU A 82 -19.02 5.73 -21.25
C GLU A 82 -20.38 5.37 -21.85
N ASP A 83 -21.45 6.05 -21.40
CA ASP A 83 -22.84 5.75 -21.81
C ASP A 83 -23.23 4.27 -21.70
N GLY A 84 -22.72 3.59 -20.67
CA GLY A 84 -22.93 2.16 -20.44
C GLY A 84 -22.15 1.22 -21.37
N ARG A 85 -21.22 1.75 -22.17
CA ARG A 85 -20.31 0.97 -23.03
C ARG A 85 -18.93 0.87 -22.39
N ARG A 86 -18.40 -0.35 -22.40
CA ARG A 86 -17.03 -0.65 -21.96
C ARG A 86 -16.03 -0.19 -23.02
N MET A 87 -15.10 0.67 -22.62
CA MET A 87 -13.98 1.17 -23.41
C MET A 87 -12.67 0.70 -22.78
N HIS A 88 -11.78 0.14 -23.59
CA HIS A 88 -10.44 -0.27 -23.14
C HIS A 88 -9.47 0.89 -23.36
N ASP A 89 -8.92 1.40 -22.27
CA ASP A 89 -7.86 2.38 -22.27
C ASP A 89 -6.50 1.68 -22.31
N LYS A 90 -5.75 1.88 -23.39
CA LYS A 90 -4.48 1.19 -23.68
C LYS A 90 -3.26 2.08 -23.42
N ASP A 91 -3.36 3.02 -22.49
CA ASP A 91 -2.23 3.82 -22.03
C ASP A 91 -1.29 2.98 -21.14
N THR A 92 -0.53 2.08 -21.78
CA THR A 92 0.34 1.09 -21.12
C THR A 92 1.81 1.49 -21.23
N ILE A 93 2.53 1.43 -20.11
CA ILE A 93 3.98 1.68 -20.05
C ILE A 93 4.75 0.39 -20.36
N ILE A 94 4.36 -0.73 -19.74
CA ILE A 94 4.99 -2.04 -19.95
C ILE A 94 4.48 -2.68 -21.24
N GLY A 95 3.20 -2.49 -21.56
CA GLY A 95 2.59 -2.86 -22.84
C GLY A 95 2.49 -4.36 -23.09
N TRP A 96 2.09 -5.12 -22.06
CA TRP A 96 1.80 -6.55 -22.17
C TRP A 96 0.53 -6.82 -22.98
N ASP A 97 -0.42 -5.88 -23.03
CA ASP A 97 -1.63 -5.95 -23.84
C ASP A 97 -1.37 -6.16 -25.35
N ARG A 98 -0.15 -5.87 -25.81
CA ARG A 98 0.28 -6.10 -27.20
C ARG A 98 0.60 -7.57 -27.51
N TYR A 99 0.83 -8.38 -26.47
CA TYR A 99 1.33 -9.75 -26.60
C TYR A 99 0.45 -10.79 -25.91
N LEU A 100 -0.27 -10.38 -24.87
CA LEU A 100 -1.12 -11.23 -24.04
C LEU A 100 -2.50 -10.60 -23.93
N ASP A 101 -3.53 -11.44 -24.03
CA ASP A 101 -4.94 -11.02 -23.99
C ASP A 101 -5.57 -11.35 -22.63
N HIS A 102 -5.20 -10.57 -21.61
CA HIS A 102 -5.83 -10.64 -20.29
C HIS A 102 -6.68 -9.38 -20.04
N PRO A 103 -7.94 -9.53 -19.58
CA PRO A 103 -8.80 -8.39 -19.29
C PRO A 103 -8.22 -7.49 -18.18
N PRO A 104 -8.19 -6.15 -18.36
CA PRO A 104 -7.76 -5.22 -17.31
C PRO A 104 -8.51 -5.37 -15.99
N GLU A 105 -9.80 -5.77 -16.04
CA GLU A 105 -10.63 -5.99 -14.85
C GLU A 105 -10.13 -7.13 -13.94
N HIS A 106 -9.23 -7.98 -14.44
CA HIS A 106 -8.61 -9.03 -13.63
C HIS A 106 -7.59 -8.50 -12.62
N TYR A 107 -7.21 -7.22 -12.72
CA TYR A 107 -6.17 -6.59 -11.89
C TYR A 107 -6.67 -5.31 -11.20
N GLY A 108 -5.93 -4.86 -10.19
CA GLY A 108 -6.30 -3.75 -9.32
C GLY A 108 -7.06 -4.20 -8.08
N TRP A 109 -6.78 -5.42 -7.61
CA TRP A 109 -7.42 -6.02 -6.45
C TRP A 109 -6.41 -6.25 -5.33
N VAL A 110 -6.88 -6.27 -4.09
CA VAL A 110 -6.13 -6.91 -3.00
C VAL A 110 -6.13 -8.43 -3.22
N VAL A 111 -4.96 -9.05 -3.10
CA VAL A 111 -4.77 -10.50 -3.23
C VAL A 111 -4.36 -11.06 -1.89
N GLU A 112 -5.17 -11.96 -1.33
CA GLU A 112 -4.83 -12.71 -0.13
C GLU A 112 -4.02 -13.95 -0.49
N ILE A 113 -2.92 -14.19 0.22
CA ILE A 113 -1.99 -15.29 0.02
C ILE A 113 -1.72 -15.98 1.36
N ASP A 114 -1.93 -17.30 1.41
CA ASP A 114 -1.42 -18.12 2.50
C ASP A 114 0.07 -18.40 2.26
N PRO A 115 0.99 -17.87 3.09
CA PRO A 115 2.42 -18.03 2.87
C PRO A 115 2.90 -19.48 3.06
N PHE A 116 2.14 -20.34 3.75
CA PHE A 116 2.52 -21.72 4.01
C PHE A 116 2.08 -22.68 2.90
N THR A 117 0.93 -22.42 2.28
CA THR A 117 0.37 -23.27 1.22
C THR A 117 0.53 -22.69 -0.17
N GLY A 118 0.73 -21.37 -0.29
CA GLY A 118 0.74 -20.62 -1.55
C GLY A 118 -0.64 -20.45 -2.19
N ALA A 119 -1.72 -20.83 -1.50
CA ALA A 119 -3.07 -20.54 -1.96
C ALA A 119 -3.26 -19.02 -2.03
N ALA A 120 -3.81 -18.54 -3.15
CA ALA A 120 -4.03 -17.13 -3.41
C ALA A 120 -5.47 -16.87 -3.84
N ASN A 121 -6.00 -15.67 -3.56
CA ASN A 121 -7.36 -15.28 -3.92
C ASN A 121 -7.46 -13.76 -4.12
N LYS A 122 -8.05 -13.30 -5.23
CA LYS A 122 -8.35 -11.88 -5.47
C LYS A 122 -9.65 -11.50 -4.77
N LEU A 123 -9.60 -10.58 -3.82
CA LEU A 123 -10.72 -10.21 -2.95
C LEU A 123 -11.50 -9.02 -3.53
N THR A 124 -12.55 -9.28 -4.30
CA THR A 124 -13.26 -8.19 -5.00
C THR A 124 -14.08 -7.29 -4.09
N THR A 125 -14.45 -7.76 -2.91
CA THR A 125 -15.15 -7.00 -1.87
C THR A 125 -14.38 -5.79 -1.35
N LEU A 126 -13.06 -5.79 -1.51
CA LEU A 126 -12.20 -4.67 -1.14
C LEU A 126 -12.14 -3.57 -2.22
N GLY A 127 -12.83 -3.77 -3.35
CA GLY A 127 -12.93 -2.80 -4.45
C GLY A 127 -11.75 -2.84 -5.41
N ARG A 128 -11.94 -2.26 -6.61
CA ARG A 128 -10.93 -2.21 -7.67
C ARG A 128 -10.38 -0.81 -7.86
N PHE A 129 -9.10 -0.62 -7.58
CA PHE A 129 -8.37 0.65 -7.74
C PHE A 129 -6.85 0.43 -7.57
N ALA A 130 -6.04 1.50 -7.52
CA ALA A 130 -4.60 1.39 -7.31
C ALA A 130 -4.32 1.24 -5.81
N HIS A 131 -4.42 0.01 -5.29
CA HIS A 131 -4.25 -0.24 -3.86
C HIS A 131 -2.80 -0.06 -3.45
N GLU A 132 -2.52 0.84 -2.51
CA GLU A 132 -1.18 0.93 -1.91
C GLU A 132 -0.98 -0.19 -0.87
N GLY A 133 -1.81 -0.18 0.16
CA GLY A 133 -1.76 -1.10 1.30
C GLY A 133 -3.15 -1.56 1.73
N ALA A 134 -3.19 -2.54 2.64
CA ALA A 134 -4.44 -3.12 3.15
C ALA A 134 -4.31 -3.41 4.66
N THR A 135 -4.46 -2.37 5.46
CA THR A 135 -4.16 -2.41 6.89
C THR A 135 -5.35 -2.96 7.66
N VAL A 136 -5.14 -4.13 8.28
CA VAL A 136 -6.21 -4.90 8.94
C VAL A 136 -6.22 -4.64 10.44
N THR A 137 -7.40 -4.35 10.98
CA THR A 137 -7.68 -4.39 12.42
C THR A 137 -8.98 -5.15 12.68
N LEU A 138 -9.35 -5.26 13.95
CA LEU A 138 -10.58 -5.91 14.37
C LEU A 138 -11.53 -4.91 15.03
N ALA A 139 -12.79 -4.95 14.62
CA ALA A 139 -13.87 -4.36 15.39
C ALA A 139 -14.02 -5.08 16.75
N ARG A 140 -14.76 -4.47 17.68
CA ARG A 140 -14.94 -5.01 19.05
C ARG A 140 -15.61 -6.39 19.08
N ASP A 141 -16.39 -6.71 18.06
CA ASP A 141 -17.07 -7.99 17.86
C ASP A 141 -16.22 -9.03 17.09
N GLY A 142 -14.96 -8.69 16.77
CA GLY A 142 -14.02 -9.57 16.09
C GLY A 142 -14.12 -9.57 14.57
N ARG A 143 -15.01 -8.77 13.97
CA ARG A 143 -15.07 -8.62 12.51
C ARG A 143 -13.85 -7.84 11.99
N PRO A 144 -13.20 -8.32 10.92
CA PRO A 144 -12.13 -7.58 10.25
C PRO A 144 -12.60 -6.22 9.74
N VAL A 145 -11.73 -5.23 9.92
CA VAL A 145 -11.82 -3.91 9.30
C VAL A 145 -10.53 -3.67 8.54
N VAL A 146 -10.62 -3.27 7.27
CA VAL A 146 -9.46 -3.03 6.40
C VAL A 146 -9.47 -1.59 5.92
N TYR A 147 -8.40 -0.85 6.17
CA TYR A 147 -8.19 0.49 5.63
C TYR A 147 -7.30 0.41 4.39
N MET A 148 -7.66 1.13 3.33
CA MET A 148 -6.95 1.08 2.04
C MET A 148 -6.83 2.49 1.43
N GLY A 149 -5.65 2.79 0.89
CA GLY A 149 -5.38 3.97 0.08
C GLY A 149 -5.47 3.65 -1.41
N ASP A 150 -5.99 4.59 -2.20
CA ASP A 150 -5.96 4.54 -3.66
C ASP A 150 -4.93 5.53 -4.17
N ASP A 151 -3.72 5.06 -4.46
CA ASP A 151 -2.58 5.90 -4.80
C ASP A 151 -2.72 6.50 -6.21
N LYS A 152 -3.53 7.55 -6.28
CA LYS A 152 -3.65 8.42 -7.44
C LYS A 152 -4.17 9.77 -7.00
N THR A 153 -3.68 10.81 -7.66
CA THR A 153 -4.12 12.19 -7.45
C THR A 153 -5.65 12.29 -7.56
N ASP A 154 -6.27 12.92 -6.58
CA ASP A 154 -7.71 13.15 -6.48
C ASP A 154 -8.56 11.87 -6.37
N GLU A 155 -7.95 10.74 -6.00
CA GLU A 155 -8.67 9.55 -5.58
C GLU A 155 -8.84 9.51 -4.04
N HIS A 156 -9.16 8.35 -3.45
CA HIS A 156 -9.88 8.30 -2.18
C HIS A 156 -9.24 7.35 -1.16
N ILE A 157 -9.64 7.51 0.11
CA ILE A 157 -9.37 6.55 1.18
C ILE A 157 -10.62 5.68 1.35
N TYR A 158 -10.39 4.38 1.51
CA TYR A 158 -11.44 3.37 1.66
C TYR A 158 -11.33 2.64 2.99
N LYS A 159 -12.48 2.12 3.43
CA LYS A 159 -12.59 1.20 4.56
C LYS A 159 -13.51 0.05 4.19
N PHE A 160 -13.12 -1.17 4.49
CA PHE A 160 -13.96 -2.35 4.41
C PHE A 160 -14.29 -2.84 5.82
N VAL A 161 -15.54 -3.22 6.07
CA VAL A 161 -15.96 -3.88 7.31
C VAL A 161 -16.60 -5.21 6.94
N ALA A 162 -16.01 -6.31 7.41
CA ALA A 162 -16.51 -7.65 7.15
C ALA A 162 -17.88 -7.89 7.80
N ASP A 163 -18.65 -8.83 7.25
CA ASP A 163 -19.91 -9.28 7.83
C ASP A 163 -19.69 -10.27 8.99
N GLU A 164 -18.60 -11.05 8.95
CA GLU A 164 -18.27 -12.07 9.93
C GLU A 164 -16.78 -12.11 10.29
N PRO A 165 -16.41 -12.61 11.49
CA PRO A 165 -15.01 -12.83 11.86
C PRO A 165 -14.29 -13.82 10.94
N GLY A 166 -13.00 -13.60 10.69
CA GLY A 166 -12.13 -14.57 10.02
C GLY A 166 -12.28 -14.66 8.48
N SER A 167 -13.01 -13.75 7.85
CA SER A 167 -13.19 -13.70 6.40
C SER A 167 -13.19 -12.26 5.89
N LEU A 168 -12.72 -12.08 4.65
CA LEU A 168 -12.81 -10.83 3.89
C LEU A 168 -13.73 -10.94 2.67
N GLU A 169 -14.35 -12.12 2.44
CA GLU A 169 -15.13 -12.39 1.23
C GLU A 169 -16.53 -11.75 1.22
N GLN A 170 -17.02 -11.29 2.37
CA GLN A 170 -18.32 -10.63 2.54
C GLN A 170 -18.23 -9.49 3.54
N GLY A 171 -18.88 -8.37 3.21
CA GLY A 171 -18.84 -7.15 4.01
C GLY A 171 -19.29 -5.93 3.23
N THR A 172 -19.13 -4.77 3.84
CA THR A 172 -19.43 -3.47 3.22
C THR A 172 -18.14 -2.69 3.00
N LEU A 173 -17.93 -2.23 1.75
CA LEU A 173 -16.90 -1.26 1.40
C LEU A 173 -17.44 0.17 1.57
N TYR A 174 -16.59 1.07 2.03
CA TYR A 174 -16.88 2.48 2.28
C TYR A 174 -15.80 3.36 1.66
N ALA A 175 -16.18 4.56 1.23
CA ALA A 175 -15.26 5.63 0.85
C ALA A 175 -15.34 6.80 1.83
N ALA A 176 -14.21 7.46 2.12
CA ALA A 176 -14.14 8.55 3.09
C ALA A 176 -14.68 9.87 2.55
N ASP A 177 -15.57 10.53 3.30
CA ASP A 177 -15.83 11.97 3.26
C ASP A 177 -15.05 12.61 4.41
N THR A 178 -13.78 12.94 4.19
CA THR A 178 -12.91 13.50 5.24
C THR A 178 -13.31 14.93 5.60
N GLY A 179 -13.98 15.65 4.71
CA GLY A 179 -14.51 16.99 4.99
C GLY A 179 -15.65 16.99 6.01
N ARG A 180 -16.45 15.91 6.07
CA ARG A 180 -17.55 15.75 7.04
C ARG A 180 -17.29 14.72 8.12
N GLY A 181 -16.20 13.94 8.01
CA GLY A 181 -15.86 12.90 8.98
C GLY A 181 -16.79 11.69 8.90
N ARG A 182 -17.08 11.20 7.69
CA ARG A 182 -18.04 10.10 7.48
C ARG A 182 -17.52 9.05 6.51
N TRP A 183 -17.84 7.79 6.78
CA TRP A 183 -17.68 6.68 5.85
C TRP A 183 -18.96 6.54 5.02
N LEU A 184 -18.84 6.65 3.70
CA LEU A 184 -19.96 6.55 2.76
C LEU A 184 -20.04 5.13 2.20
N PRO A 185 -21.14 4.38 2.43
CA PRO A 185 -21.22 2.98 2.00
C PRO A 185 -21.33 2.87 0.48
N LEU A 186 -20.46 2.06 -0.12
CA LEU A 186 -20.48 1.71 -1.54
C LEU A 186 -21.38 0.48 -1.75
N SER A 187 -22.68 0.66 -1.50
CA SER A 187 -23.69 -0.41 -1.53
C SER A 187 -24.95 0.01 -2.28
N LEU A 188 -25.40 -0.84 -3.20
CA LEU A 188 -26.65 -0.64 -3.96
C LEU A 188 -27.90 -0.58 -3.07
N ASP A 189 -27.87 -1.24 -1.91
CA ASP A 189 -29.00 -1.27 -1.00
C ASP A 189 -29.05 -0.04 -0.08
N ARG A 190 -27.93 0.69 0.04
CA ARG A 190 -27.77 1.79 1.00
C ARG A 190 -27.71 3.18 0.36
N ASP A 191 -27.45 3.30 -0.94
CA ASP A 191 -27.47 4.58 -1.65
C ASP A 191 -28.22 4.49 -2.99
N LYS A 192 -29.26 5.31 -3.14
CA LYS A 192 -30.09 5.35 -4.35
C LYS A 192 -29.29 5.74 -5.59
N ARG A 193 -28.30 6.64 -5.48
CA ARG A 193 -27.50 7.08 -6.63
C ARG A 193 -26.68 5.91 -7.18
N LEU A 194 -26.12 5.09 -6.30
CA LEU A 194 -25.42 3.87 -6.70
C LEU A 194 -26.37 2.87 -7.36
N LYS A 195 -27.55 2.65 -6.76
CA LYS A 195 -28.59 1.78 -7.32
C LYS A 195 -29.06 2.20 -8.71
N ASP A 196 -29.15 3.51 -8.96
CA ASP A 196 -29.56 4.05 -10.25
C ASP A 196 -28.43 3.94 -11.30
N ALA A 197 -27.16 3.93 -10.88
CA ALA A 197 -25.98 3.99 -11.76
C ALA A 197 -25.36 2.63 -12.10
N PHE A 198 -25.47 1.64 -11.20
CA PHE A 198 -24.84 0.32 -11.35
C PHE A 198 -25.89 -0.80 -11.27
N ARG A 199 -25.71 -1.86 -12.07
CA ARG A 199 -26.68 -2.96 -12.14
C ARG A 199 -26.49 -3.96 -11.01
N THR A 200 -25.24 -4.25 -10.67
CA THR A 200 -24.87 -5.26 -9.68
C THR A 200 -23.77 -4.75 -8.75
N GLN A 201 -23.66 -5.33 -7.56
CA GLN A 201 -22.62 -4.95 -6.61
C GLN A 201 -21.22 -5.27 -7.17
N THR A 202 -21.07 -6.35 -7.95
CA THR A 202 -19.82 -6.68 -8.65
C THR A 202 -19.45 -5.58 -9.66
N GLU A 203 -20.41 -5.09 -10.45
CA GLU A 203 -20.16 -3.98 -11.38
C GLU A 203 -19.69 -2.71 -10.64
N LEU A 204 -20.33 -2.39 -9.52
CA LEU A 204 -19.95 -1.26 -8.68
C LEU A 204 -18.52 -1.43 -8.14
N LEU A 205 -18.13 -2.62 -7.68
CA LEU A 205 -16.79 -2.88 -7.16
C LEU A 205 -15.72 -2.83 -8.26
N ILE A 206 -16.01 -3.25 -9.48
CA ILE A 206 -15.12 -3.06 -10.64
C ILE A 206 -14.93 -1.56 -10.94
N ARG A 207 -15.97 -0.74 -10.73
CA ARG A 207 -16.03 0.70 -10.98
C ARG A 207 -15.94 1.52 -9.70
N THR A 208 -15.17 1.06 -8.71
CA THR A 208 -15.16 1.61 -7.33
C THR A 208 -14.89 3.12 -7.29
N ARG A 209 -13.90 3.61 -8.07
CA ARG A 209 -13.59 5.05 -8.16
C ARG A 209 -14.78 5.88 -8.64
N GLU A 210 -15.53 5.40 -9.63
CA GLU A 210 -16.72 6.09 -10.14
C GLU A 210 -17.82 6.13 -9.08
N ALA A 211 -18.04 5.01 -8.38
CA ALA A 211 -19.02 4.92 -7.30
C ALA A 211 -18.69 5.88 -6.14
N ALA A 212 -17.42 5.94 -5.72
CA ALA A 212 -16.95 6.84 -4.67
C ALA A 212 -17.17 8.32 -5.03
N LYS A 213 -16.80 8.72 -6.26
CA LYS A 213 -17.02 10.08 -6.77
C LYS A 213 -18.50 10.42 -6.82
N LEU A 214 -19.34 9.51 -7.31
CA LEU A 214 -20.79 9.70 -7.41
C LEU A 214 -21.45 9.97 -6.04
N ILE A 215 -20.98 9.28 -4.98
CA ILE A 215 -21.54 9.47 -3.65
C ILE A 215 -20.97 10.63 -2.86
N GLY A 216 -19.89 11.24 -3.35
CA GLY A 216 -19.28 12.46 -2.79
C GLY A 216 -18.14 12.18 -1.82
N ALA A 217 -17.38 11.10 -2.03
CA ALA A 217 -16.13 10.88 -1.30
C ALA A 217 -15.15 12.05 -1.53
N THR A 218 -14.30 12.34 -0.55
CA THR A 218 -13.37 13.47 -0.61
C THR A 218 -12.10 13.08 -1.36
N PRO A 219 -11.73 13.78 -2.46
CA PRO A 219 -10.45 13.60 -3.14
C PRO A 219 -9.27 13.86 -2.21
N GLN A 220 -8.20 13.07 -2.36
CA GLN A 220 -7.01 13.11 -1.53
C GLN A 220 -5.73 13.28 -2.36
N ASP A 221 -4.65 13.64 -1.67
CA ASP A 221 -3.33 13.80 -2.28
C ASP A 221 -2.59 12.48 -2.29
N ARG A 222 -2.96 11.59 -3.22
CA ARG A 222 -2.31 10.29 -3.40
C ARG A 222 -2.16 9.51 -2.06
N PRO A 223 -3.26 8.96 -1.54
CA PRO A 223 -3.22 8.09 -0.36
C PRO A 223 -2.32 6.88 -0.61
N GLU A 224 -1.20 6.84 0.08
CA GLU A 224 -0.30 5.70 0.11
C GLU A 224 -0.57 4.87 1.39
N ASP A 225 0.48 4.52 2.14
CA ASP A 225 0.41 3.52 3.19
C ASP A 225 -0.40 3.98 4.40
N ILE A 226 -0.95 3.01 5.13
CA ILE A 226 -1.85 3.25 6.25
C ILE A 226 -1.39 2.43 7.46
N GLU A 227 -1.32 3.06 8.63
CA GLU A 227 -0.97 2.37 9.86
C GLU A 227 -1.86 2.77 11.03
N ILE A 228 -2.01 1.88 12.00
CA ILE A 228 -2.88 2.12 13.16
C ILE A 228 -2.00 2.30 14.39
N ASP A 229 -2.09 3.48 15.01
CA ASP A 229 -1.39 3.77 16.26
C ASP A 229 -1.81 2.76 17.34
N PRO A 230 -0.90 1.90 17.82
CA PRO A 230 -1.24 0.83 18.75
C PRO A 230 -1.65 1.35 20.13
N GLN A 231 -1.36 2.62 20.45
CA GLN A 231 -1.71 3.23 21.73
C GLN A 231 -3.07 3.92 21.66
N SER A 232 -3.31 4.71 20.63
CA SER A 232 -4.53 5.53 20.53
C SER A 232 -5.64 4.90 19.68
N GLY A 233 -5.32 3.96 18.79
CA GLY A 233 -6.22 3.41 17.78
C GLY A 233 -6.48 4.36 16.60
N ALA A 234 -5.78 5.49 16.54
CA ALA A 234 -5.88 6.41 15.41
C ALA A 234 -5.28 5.79 14.14
N VAL A 235 -5.92 6.05 13.01
CA VAL A 235 -5.45 5.62 11.68
C VAL A 235 -4.62 6.74 11.09
N LEU A 236 -3.36 6.45 10.76
CA LEU A 236 -2.45 7.37 10.07
C LEU A 236 -2.36 6.95 8.61
N ILE A 237 -2.51 7.90 7.70
CA ILE A 237 -2.43 7.69 6.25
C ILE A 237 -1.36 8.61 5.68
N ALA A 238 -0.43 8.07 4.91
CA ALA A 238 0.49 8.84 4.10
C ALA A 238 -0.24 9.45 2.90
N LEU A 239 -0.13 10.77 2.75
CA LEU A 239 -0.63 11.51 1.60
C LEU A 239 0.60 12.09 0.89
N THR A 240 1.12 11.37 -0.12
CA THR A 240 2.50 11.55 -0.58
C THR A 240 2.73 12.90 -1.25
N LYS A 241 1.88 13.31 -2.20
CA LYS A 241 1.97 14.65 -2.80
C LYS A 241 0.76 14.98 -3.65
N HIS A 242 0.58 16.28 -3.86
CA HIS A 242 -0.26 16.86 -4.89
C HIS A 242 0.41 18.10 -5.47
N THR A 243 0.08 18.53 -6.69
CA THR A 243 0.65 19.75 -7.31
C THR A 243 0.56 20.99 -6.40
N MET A 244 -0.50 21.08 -5.61
CA MET A 244 -0.73 22.17 -4.64
C MET A 244 -0.12 21.92 -3.25
N ARG A 245 0.23 20.68 -2.94
CA ARG A 245 0.84 20.24 -1.66
C ARG A 245 2.01 19.32 -1.99
N PRO A 246 3.13 19.90 -2.47
CA PRO A 246 4.19 19.11 -3.11
C PRO A 246 4.94 18.21 -2.12
N TYR A 247 4.98 18.56 -0.84
CA TYR A 247 5.71 17.78 0.16
C TYR A 247 4.87 16.69 0.83
N GLY A 248 3.56 16.65 0.58
CA GLY A 248 2.66 15.70 1.24
C GLY A 248 2.43 15.94 2.72
N SER A 249 1.78 14.99 3.37
CA SER A 249 1.46 15.02 4.80
C SER A 249 1.07 13.63 5.33
N LEU A 250 1.03 13.49 6.65
CA LEU A 250 0.36 12.38 7.33
C LEU A 250 -1.02 12.85 7.80
N LEU A 251 -2.07 12.22 7.29
CA LEU A 251 -3.43 12.40 7.74
C LEU A 251 -3.68 11.49 8.96
N LYS A 252 -4.42 11.99 9.94
CA LYS A 252 -4.90 11.22 11.10
C LYS A 252 -6.40 11.17 11.12
N LEU A 253 -6.94 9.97 11.17
CA LEU A 253 -8.35 9.69 11.44
C LEU A 253 -8.50 9.11 12.84
N VAL A 254 -9.53 9.54 13.55
CA VAL A 254 -9.95 8.93 14.83
C VAL A 254 -11.40 8.51 14.68
N GLU A 255 -11.61 7.20 14.66
CA GLU A 255 -12.95 6.62 14.56
C GLU A 255 -13.79 6.99 15.79
N LYS A 256 -15.08 7.23 15.57
CA LYS A 256 -16.02 7.57 16.64
C LYS A 256 -15.98 6.48 17.72
N ASN A 257 -15.78 6.90 18.97
CA ASN A 257 -15.63 6.02 20.13
C ASN A 257 -14.44 5.04 20.07
N ASN A 258 -13.45 5.31 19.21
CA ASN A 258 -12.35 4.38 18.93
C ASN A 258 -12.87 2.98 18.53
N ASP A 259 -13.89 2.96 17.67
CA ASP A 259 -14.49 1.75 17.12
C ASP A 259 -14.23 1.69 15.61
N PRO A 260 -13.34 0.81 15.13
CA PRO A 260 -13.03 0.67 13.71
C PRO A 260 -14.25 0.43 12.81
N SER A 261 -15.34 -0.12 13.36
CA SER A 261 -16.59 -0.36 12.61
C SER A 261 -17.50 0.87 12.49
N ALA A 262 -17.19 1.97 13.19
CA ALA A 262 -18.01 3.18 13.17
C ALA A 262 -18.08 3.82 11.77
N GLU A 263 -19.19 4.46 11.41
CA GLU A 263 -19.33 5.15 10.11
C GLU A 263 -19.02 6.66 10.20
N GLU A 264 -18.45 7.10 11.32
CA GLU A 264 -18.10 8.50 11.60
C GLU A 264 -16.70 8.55 12.22
N PHE A 265 -15.94 9.60 11.88
CA PHE A 265 -14.59 9.83 12.38
C PHE A 265 -14.29 11.33 12.43
N THR A 266 -13.19 11.71 13.09
CA THR A 266 -12.59 13.04 12.93
C THR A 266 -11.33 12.93 12.10
N ALA A 267 -11.09 13.89 11.20
CA ALA A 267 -9.89 13.97 10.38
C ALA A 267 -9.06 15.21 10.74
N SER A 268 -7.74 15.05 10.79
CA SER A 268 -6.79 16.15 11.02
C SER A 268 -5.43 15.82 10.42
N THR A 269 -4.68 16.81 9.94
CA THR A 269 -3.27 16.60 9.60
C THR A 269 -2.48 16.33 10.88
N PHE A 270 -1.83 15.17 10.95
CA PHE A 270 -0.90 14.83 12.03
C PHE A 270 0.43 15.56 11.85
N LEU A 271 0.98 15.48 10.64
CA LEU A 271 2.28 16.06 10.32
C LEU A 271 2.32 16.48 8.85
N ALA A 272 2.77 17.69 8.55
CA ALA A 272 2.95 18.15 7.18
C ALA A 272 4.38 17.88 6.71
N GLY A 273 4.55 17.45 5.46
CA GLY A 273 5.86 17.44 4.80
C GLY A 273 6.35 18.87 4.55
N GLY A 274 7.66 19.03 4.43
CA GLY A 274 8.31 20.30 4.18
C GLY A 274 9.67 20.40 4.86
N THR A 275 10.43 21.43 4.48
CA THR A 275 11.79 21.65 5.01
C THR A 275 11.82 21.86 6.53
N GLU A 276 10.72 22.31 7.14
CA GLU A 276 10.59 22.46 8.59
C GLU A 276 10.60 21.12 9.33
N ASN A 277 10.02 20.07 8.73
CA ASN A 277 9.96 18.72 9.31
C ASN A 277 10.97 17.75 8.69
N GLY A 278 11.70 18.19 7.65
CA GLY A 278 12.84 17.46 7.09
C GLY A 278 12.48 16.30 6.16
N PHE A 279 11.21 16.11 5.81
CA PHE A 279 10.77 15.08 4.86
C PHE A 279 9.80 15.64 3.82
N ALA A 280 9.66 14.94 2.70
CA ALA A 280 8.67 15.17 1.66
C ALA A 280 8.28 13.82 1.05
N CYS A 281 7.10 13.75 0.42
CA CYS A 281 6.58 12.51 -0.17
C CYS A 281 6.57 11.34 0.82
N PRO A 282 5.87 11.48 1.97
CA PRO A 282 5.72 10.37 2.88
C PRO A 282 4.99 9.22 2.17
N ASP A 283 5.51 8.02 2.36
CA ASP A 283 5.01 6.78 1.75
C ASP A 283 4.82 5.73 2.87
N ASN A 284 5.65 4.67 2.93
CA ASN A 284 5.38 3.58 3.85
C ASN A 284 5.53 3.95 5.33
N LEU A 285 4.66 3.36 6.14
CA LEU A 285 4.56 3.58 7.57
C LEU A 285 4.75 2.24 8.30
N VAL A 286 5.29 2.27 9.52
CA VAL A 286 5.19 1.14 10.45
C VAL A 286 5.33 1.62 11.88
N PHE A 287 4.62 1.01 12.82
CA PHE A 287 4.89 1.20 14.25
C PHE A 287 5.90 0.19 14.78
N ASP A 288 6.88 0.66 15.55
CA ASP A 288 7.78 -0.23 16.28
C ASP A 288 7.10 -0.86 17.51
N PRO A 289 7.71 -1.88 18.14
CA PRO A 289 7.12 -2.53 19.32
C PRO A 289 6.91 -1.62 20.54
N ARG A 290 7.51 -0.42 20.58
CA ARG A 290 7.27 0.58 21.63
C ARG A 290 6.20 1.62 21.23
N GLY A 291 5.64 1.49 20.03
CA GLY A 291 4.60 2.36 19.50
C GLY A 291 5.12 3.69 18.97
N ASN A 292 6.39 3.79 18.56
CA ASN A 292 6.84 4.95 17.76
C ASN A 292 6.62 4.69 16.26
N LEU A 293 6.33 5.75 15.53
CA LEU A 293 6.08 5.69 14.10
C LEU A 293 7.41 5.75 13.33
N TRP A 294 7.53 4.91 12.31
CA TRP A 294 8.60 4.95 11.32
C TRP A 294 8.00 5.30 9.97
N LEU A 295 8.69 6.16 9.23
CA LEU A 295 8.23 6.72 7.96
C LEU A 295 9.32 6.57 6.90
N CYS A 296 8.96 6.00 5.76
CA CYS A 296 9.72 6.03 4.53
C CYS A 296 9.27 7.19 3.63
N THR A 297 10.16 7.65 2.75
CA THR A 297 9.80 8.65 1.73
C THR A 297 10.05 8.12 0.33
N ASP A 298 9.17 8.46 -0.61
CA ASP A 298 9.38 8.25 -2.05
C ASP A 298 9.18 9.54 -2.86
N ILE A 299 10.26 10.30 -3.00
CA ILE A 299 10.37 11.31 -4.03
C ILE A 299 10.84 10.63 -5.31
N ALA A 300 9.95 10.53 -6.30
CA ALA A 300 10.26 10.01 -7.62
C ALA A 300 11.60 10.53 -8.18
N SER A 301 12.41 9.66 -8.78
CA SER A 301 13.80 9.99 -9.15
C SER A 301 13.95 11.17 -10.11
N HIS A 302 12.97 11.41 -10.99
CA HIS A 302 12.97 12.57 -11.90
C HIS A 302 12.71 13.91 -11.19
N ASP A 303 12.11 13.88 -10.00
CA ASP A 303 11.80 15.04 -9.16
C ASP A 303 12.89 15.31 -8.10
N LEU A 304 13.61 14.27 -7.66
CA LEU A 304 14.53 14.26 -6.52
C LEU A 304 15.52 15.44 -6.48
N TYR A 305 16.06 15.83 -7.64
CA TYR A 305 17.04 16.91 -7.77
C TYR A 305 16.45 18.22 -8.30
N GLY A 306 15.14 18.29 -8.46
CA GLY A 306 14.40 19.50 -8.84
C GLY A 306 14.36 20.53 -7.72
N LEU A 307 14.04 21.79 -8.06
CA LEU A 307 14.08 22.92 -7.12
C LEU A 307 13.24 22.71 -5.85
N VAL A 308 12.14 21.98 -5.95
CA VAL A 308 11.22 21.71 -4.83
C VAL A 308 11.84 20.70 -3.85
N TYR A 309 12.47 19.64 -4.37
CA TYR A 309 12.89 18.49 -3.55
C TYR A 309 14.40 18.41 -3.28
N ALA A 310 15.22 19.20 -3.97
CA ALA A 310 16.67 19.25 -3.78
C ALA A 310 17.13 19.40 -2.30
N PRO A 311 16.41 20.10 -1.40
CA PRO A 311 16.79 20.16 0.02
C PRO A 311 16.77 18.81 0.74
N PHE A 312 15.94 17.85 0.31
CA PHE A 312 15.77 16.55 0.98
C PHE A 312 16.80 15.51 0.55
N LYS A 313 17.43 15.70 -0.62
CA LYS A 313 18.45 14.79 -1.20
C LYS A 313 17.84 13.41 -1.48
N ASN A 314 18.53 12.32 -1.17
CA ASN A 314 17.99 10.97 -1.34
C ASN A 314 16.82 10.73 -0.38
N ASN A 315 15.92 9.84 -0.78
CA ASN A 315 14.87 9.30 0.08
C ASN A 315 15.43 8.77 1.41
N GLY A 316 14.59 8.77 2.45
CA GLY A 316 15.02 8.54 3.81
C GLY A 316 14.08 7.65 4.62
N LEU A 317 14.62 7.16 5.73
CA LEU A 317 13.88 6.50 6.80
C LEU A 317 13.90 7.43 8.01
N PHE A 318 12.73 7.67 8.59
CA PHE A 318 12.52 8.57 9.71
C PHE A 318 11.92 7.82 10.88
N HIS A 319 12.38 8.15 12.09
CA HIS A 319 11.78 7.74 13.36
C HIS A 319 11.06 8.95 13.97
N ILE A 320 9.81 8.75 14.36
CA ILE A 320 8.91 9.77 14.91
C ILE A 320 8.41 9.27 16.27
N PRO A 321 8.96 9.79 17.38
CA PRO A 321 8.47 9.45 18.71
C PRO A 321 6.98 9.80 18.83
N MET A 322 6.17 8.93 19.42
CA MET A 322 4.73 9.17 19.58
C MET A 322 4.35 9.69 20.97
N SER A 323 5.32 9.74 21.89
CA SER A 323 5.13 10.21 23.26
C SER A 323 6.39 10.90 23.80
N GLY A 324 6.26 11.56 24.96
CA GLY A 324 7.37 12.27 25.62
C GLY A 324 7.66 13.65 25.02
N ALA A 325 8.77 14.26 25.43
CA ALA A 325 9.12 15.64 25.09
C ALA A 325 9.45 15.87 23.60
N HIS A 326 9.68 14.80 22.85
CA HIS A 326 10.00 14.84 21.42
C HIS A 326 8.89 14.23 20.55
N ALA A 327 7.69 14.04 21.11
CA ALA A 327 6.56 13.49 20.38
C ALA A 327 6.26 14.29 19.10
N GLY A 328 6.10 13.61 17.98
CA GLY A 328 5.79 14.19 16.68
C GLY A 328 6.96 14.86 15.96
N ILE A 329 8.18 14.83 16.49
CA ILE A 329 9.37 15.41 15.85
C ILE A 329 10.08 14.31 15.03
N PRO A 330 10.12 14.41 13.69
CA PRO A 330 10.83 13.44 12.86
C PRO A 330 12.34 13.54 13.01
N VAL A 331 12.99 12.38 13.03
CA VAL A 331 14.45 12.26 12.99
C VAL A 331 14.80 11.30 11.86
N GLN A 332 15.54 11.77 10.86
CA GLN A 332 16.07 10.89 9.82
C GLN A 332 17.15 9.99 10.41
N VAL A 333 16.99 8.67 10.24
CA VAL A 333 17.88 7.63 10.78
C VAL A 333 18.59 6.83 9.70
N ALA A 334 18.09 6.85 8.46
CA ALA A 334 18.79 6.31 7.30
C ALA A 334 18.50 7.12 6.02
N SER A 335 19.36 6.94 5.03
CA SER A 335 19.22 7.51 3.68
C SER A 335 19.37 6.39 2.65
N ALA A 336 18.51 6.39 1.64
CA ALA A 336 18.54 5.47 0.53
C ALA A 336 19.81 5.68 -0.33
N PRO A 337 20.25 4.66 -1.08
CA PRO A 337 21.17 4.88 -2.20
C PRO A 337 20.61 5.87 -3.23
N PRO A 338 21.46 6.47 -4.09
CA PRO A 338 20.97 7.34 -5.16
C PRO A 338 19.93 6.66 -6.05
N GLY A 339 18.85 7.40 -6.37
CA GLY A 339 17.75 6.91 -7.22
C GLY A 339 16.95 5.75 -6.64
N ALA A 340 17.06 5.50 -5.33
CA ALA A 340 16.25 4.52 -4.62
C ALA A 340 15.23 5.20 -3.72
N GLU A 341 14.14 4.49 -3.43
CA GLU A 341 13.33 4.68 -2.23
C GLU A 341 13.68 3.61 -1.18
N LEU A 342 13.29 3.88 0.07
CA LEU A 342 13.22 2.86 1.12
C LEU A 342 11.75 2.51 1.29
N THR A 343 11.41 1.23 1.33
CA THR A 343 10.01 0.77 1.34
C THR A 343 9.84 -0.54 2.11
N GLY A 344 8.59 -0.87 2.47
CA GLY A 344 8.22 -2.11 3.16
C GLY A 344 8.96 -2.35 4.48
N PRO A 345 8.97 -1.40 5.42
CA PRO A 345 9.60 -1.59 6.72
C PRO A 345 8.81 -2.59 7.58
N THR A 346 9.49 -3.53 8.24
CA THR A 346 8.86 -4.43 9.22
C THR A 346 9.84 -4.89 10.30
N PHE A 347 9.38 -5.02 11.54
CA PHE A 347 10.22 -5.40 12.67
C PHE A 347 10.22 -6.91 12.93
N SER A 348 11.36 -7.45 13.35
CA SER A 348 11.41 -8.77 13.97
C SER A 348 10.54 -8.80 15.24
N PRO A 349 10.02 -9.96 15.66
CA PRO A 349 9.13 -10.04 16.84
C PRO A 349 9.73 -9.50 18.14
N ASP A 350 11.06 -9.49 18.28
CA ASP A 350 11.78 -8.93 19.44
C ASP A 350 12.12 -7.44 19.29
N GLY A 351 11.78 -6.82 18.16
CA GLY A 351 12.06 -5.42 17.85
C GLY A 351 13.52 -5.11 17.53
N ARG A 352 14.41 -6.12 17.49
CA ARG A 352 15.87 -5.91 17.41
C ARG A 352 16.41 -5.85 15.98
N THR A 353 15.59 -6.23 15.01
CA THR A 353 15.89 -6.11 13.58
C THR A 353 14.77 -5.37 12.88
N LEU A 354 15.10 -4.34 12.12
CA LEU A 354 14.23 -3.74 11.11
C LEU A 354 14.59 -4.35 9.76
N PHE A 355 13.63 -5.02 9.12
CA PHE A 355 13.72 -5.39 7.71
C PHE A 355 13.20 -4.23 6.86
N LEU A 356 13.92 -3.91 5.79
CA LEU A 356 13.61 -2.77 4.93
C LEU A 356 14.01 -3.08 3.49
N SER A 357 13.19 -2.70 2.53
CA SER A 357 13.51 -2.83 1.11
C SER A 357 14.20 -1.57 0.60
N VAL A 358 15.17 -1.76 -0.29
CA VAL A 358 15.76 -0.71 -1.13
C VAL A 358 15.23 -0.95 -2.53
N GLN A 359 14.29 -0.11 -2.99
CA GLN A 359 13.67 -0.25 -4.30
C GLN A 359 14.48 0.48 -5.37
N HIS A 360 14.52 -0.12 -6.56
CA HIS A 360 15.08 0.45 -7.81
C HIS A 360 16.32 1.35 -7.68
N PRO A 361 17.39 0.96 -6.96
CA PRO A 361 18.58 1.78 -6.88
C PRO A 361 19.12 2.13 -8.26
N GLY A 362 19.44 3.40 -8.46
CA GLY A 362 19.94 3.90 -9.73
C GLY A 362 18.84 4.15 -10.78
N GLU A 363 17.57 4.23 -10.38
CA GLU A 363 16.52 4.77 -11.24
C GLU A 363 16.94 6.15 -11.78
N GLY A 364 16.62 6.41 -13.06
CA GLY A 364 17.08 7.61 -13.77
C GLY A 364 18.48 7.51 -14.39
N SER A 365 19.14 6.34 -14.34
CA SER A 365 20.37 6.10 -15.11
C SER A 365 20.08 6.16 -16.62
N ASP A 366 20.78 7.02 -17.35
CA ASP A 366 20.57 7.23 -18.79
C ASP A 366 20.90 5.99 -19.63
N THR A 367 21.96 5.27 -19.26
CA THR A 367 22.42 4.06 -19.95
C THR A 367 23.08 3.10 -18.98
N THR A 368 23.27 1.84 -19.39
CA THR A 368 24.03 0.84 -18.62
C THR A 368 25.51 1.17 -18.44
N GLY A 369 26.05 2.15 -19.19
CA GLY A 369 27.43 2.64 -19.06
C GLY A 369 27.58 3.87 -18.16
N ALA A 370 26.49 4.45 -17.68
CA ALA A 370 26.47 5.65 -16.84
C ALA A 370 25.42 5.48 -15.73
N LEU A 371 25.71 4.59 -14.79
CA LEU A 371 24.80 4.23 -13.71
C LEU A 371 24.90 5.28 -12.58
N SER A 372 23.76 5.73 -12.07
CA SER A 372 23.68 6.66 -10.93
C SER A 372 23.86 5.97 -9.58
N SER A 373 23.76 4.63 -9.53
CA SER A 373 23.99 3.81 -8.35
C SER A 373 24.60 2.47 -8.71
N HIS A 374 25.39 1.92 -7.77
CA HIS A 374 25.97 0.58 -7.85
C HIS A 374 25.59 -0.27 -6.63
N TRP A 375 24.57 0.14 -5.88
CA TRP A 375 24.13 -0.59 -4.69
C TRP A 375 23.52 -1.96 -5.09
N PRO A 376 23.79 -3.05 -4.34
CA PRO A 376 24.61 -3.12 -3.12
C PRO A 376 26.09 -3.43 -3.38
N GLY A 377 26.48 -3.78 -4.62
CA GLY A 377 27.80 -4.32 -4.94
C GLY A 377 28.95 -3.30 -4.91
N GLY A 378 28.67 -2.02 -5.14
CA GLY A 378 29.67 -0.97 -5.31
C GLY A 378 30.51 -1.14 -6.58
N GLY A 379 31.52 -0.28 -6.76
CA GLY A 379 32.38 -0.29 -7.94
C GLY A 379 31.57 -0.08 -9.22
N ASP A 380 31.75 -0.98 -10.20
CA ASP A 380 31.03 -0.96 -11.49
C ASP A 380 29.86 -1.95 -11.52
N ALA A 381 29.40 -2.45 -10.36
CA ALA A 381 28.32 -3.44 -10.30
C ALA A 381 27.00 -2.86 -10.81
N LEU A 382 26.22 -3.67 -11.54
CA LEU A 382 24.84 -3.31 -11.88
C LEU A 382 24.01 -3.16 -10.58
N PRO A 383 23.21 -2.09 -10.45
CA PRO A 383 22.39 -1.92 -9.26
C PRO A 383 21.30 -2.99 -9.19
N ARG A 384 20.94 -3.37 -7.97
CA ARG A 384 19.94 -4.41 -7.73
C ARG A 384 19.07 -4.02 -6.54
N PRO A 385 17.73 -4.09 -6.62
CA PRO A 385 16.89 -3.96 -5.44
C PRO A 385 17.16 -5.11 -4.46
N GLY A 386 16.85 -4.89 -3.19
CA GLY A 386 17.08 -5.91 -2.16
C GLY A 386 16.46 -5.56 -0.82
N VAL A 387 16.24 -6.59 -0.01
CA VAL A 387 15.80 -6.47 1.38
C VAL A 387 17.01 -6.53 2.30
N ILE A 388 17.14 -5.56 3.21
CA ILE A 388 18.20 -5.48 4.22
C ILE A 388 17.64 -5.74 5.61
N GLY A 389 18.48 -6.26 6.51
CA GLY A 389 18.20 -6.33 7.94
C GLY A 389 19.10 -5.37 8.71
N ILE A 390 18.50 -4.39 9.36
CA ILE A 390 19.18 -3.37 10.17
C ILE A 390 19.08 -3.78 11.63
N SER A 391 20.21 -3.81 12.34
CA SER A 391 20.30 -4.15 13.77
C SER A 391 21.47 -3.43 14.42
N GLY A 392 21.45 -3.30 15.75
CA GLY A 392 22.55 -2.74 16.53
C GLY A 392 22.10 -1.93 17.74
N PRO A 393 23.05 -1.42 18.55
CA PRO A 393 22.75 -0.78 19.83
C PRO A 393 21.81 0.43 19.74
N LEU A 394 21.88 1.20 18.64
CA LEU A 394 20.98 2.33 18.43
C LEU A 394 19.54 1.86 18.25
N LEU A 395 19.32 0.87 17.38
CA LEU A 395 17.99 0.30 17.15
C LEU A 395 17.47 -0.36 18.43
N ASP A 396 18.28 -1.20 19.08
CA ASP A 396 17.93 -1.82 20.37
C ASP A 396 17.49 -0.77 21.41
N GLY A 397 18.22 0.36 21.49
CA GLY A 397 17.89 1.45 22.40
C GLY A 397 16.55 2.14 22.09
N LEU A 398 16.16 2.20 20.82
CA LEU A 398 14.90 2.79 20.36
C LEU A 398 13.72 1.84 20.49
N THR A 399 13.89 0.56 20.12
CA THR A 399 12.76 -0.34 19.80
C THR A 399 12.68 -1.62 20.62
N ALA A 400 13.76 -2.05 21.30
CA ALA A 400 13.74 -3.33 22.00
C ALA A 400 12.69 -3.33 23.13
N ALA A 401 11.81 -4.33 23.15
CA ALA A 401 10.74 -4.47 24.14
C ALA A 401 11.26 -4.86 25.53
#